data_AF-A0A9P6PBK2-F1
#
_entry.id   AF-A0A9P6PBK2-F1
#
_cell.length_a   1.000
_cell.length_b   1.000
_cell.length_c   1.000
_cell.angle_alpha   90.00
_cell.angle_beta   90.00
_cell.angle_gamma   90.00
#
_symmetry.space_group_name_H-M   'P 1'
#
loop_
_entity.id
_entity.type
_entity.pdbx_description
1 polymer ?
#
loop_
_entity_poly.entity_id
_entity_poly.type
_entity_poly.pdbx_seq_one_letter_code
_entity_poly.pdbx_strand_id
1 'polypeptide(L)'
;MTNLDAYPKKPIRISSKSDLDKEVKRAVQLFKQKETEETWELFNQALKNVTTWTLEDKAHAYEGFVDHIRLLQKPIIKALTTERTRLSATATDLLKGLSQAMQRDYEIIHDLFMPTLLRQFARTNKVLLARSLDCYKTIITNAKVPKSVPRLCNILKNNKEPNKSVRSCIADCLQKLMEVNDVADIQKYTTDIEAAIQTAAMDSAPEVRLGIRSCYKTYCDKLPEQSLS
;
A
#
# COMPACT_ATOMS: atom_id res chain seq x y z
N MET A 1 -23.40 13.75 21.88
CA MET A 1 -23.87 12.99 20.71
C MET A 1 -23.27 13.61 19.47
N THR A 2 -22.38 12.91 18.76
CA THR A 2 -21.84 13.40 17.48
C THR A 2 -22.89 13.15 16.41
N ASN A 3 -23.47 14.21 15.84
CA ASN A 3 -24.53 14.09 14.84
C ASN A 3 -23.98 13.37 13.59
N LEU A 4 -24.46 12.16 13.27
CA LEU A 4 -24.07 11.41 12.08
C LEU A 4 -24.37 12.18 10.79
N ASP A 5 -25.43 13.00 10.77
CA ASP A 5 -25.82 13.81 9.61
C ASP A 5 -24.87 14.98 9.33
N ALA A 6 -23.85 15.18 10.18
CA ALA A 6 -22.85 16.21 9.95
C ALA A 6 -21.94 15.92 8.74
N TYR A 7 -21.77 14.65 8.33
CA TYR A 7 -20.96 14.30 7.15
C TYR A 7 -21.82 14.17 5.88
N PRO A 8 -21.49 14.87 4.78
CA PRO A 8 -22.28 14.80 3.55
C PRO A 8 -22.31 13.40 2.94
N LYS A 9 -23.51 12.92 2.62
CA LYS A 9 -23.72 11.67 1.85
C LYS A 9 -23.38 11.81 0.36
N LYS A 10 -23.24 13.05 -0.13
CA LYS A 10 -22.91 13.36 -1.52
C LYS A 10 -21.40 13.61 -1.67
N PRO A 11 -20.83 13.42 -2.89
CA PRO A 11 -19.46 13.82 -3.19
C PRO A 11 -19.22 15.30 -2.85
N ILE A 12 -18.03 15.60 -2.34
CA ILE A 12 -17.59 16.95 -1.98
C ILE A 12 -16.37 17.27 -2.83
N ARG A 13 -16.32 18.48 -3.40
CA ARG A 13 -15.15 18.99 -4.13
C ARG A 13 -14.33 19.93 -3.25
N ILE A 14 -13.01 19.89 -3.42
CA ILE A 14 -12.07 20.78 -2.74
C ILE A 14 -11.53 21.79 -3.74
N SER A 15 -11.73 23.08 -3.47
CA SER A 15 -11.25 24.19 -4.31
C SER A 15 -10.10 24.97 -3.70
N SER A 16 -9.77 24.72 -2.44
CA SER A 16 -8.72 25.44 -1.70
C SER A 16 -8.14 24.60 -0.55
N LYS A 17 -6.98 25.02 -0.03
CA LYS A 17 -6.40 24.46 1.20
C LYS A 17 -7.37 24.56 2.38
N SER A 18 -8.06 25.70 2.53
CA SER A 18 -9.03 25.89 3.63
C SER A 18 -10.22 24.92 3.53
N ASP A 19 -10.68 24.61 2.32
CA ASP A 19 -11.72 23.60 2.11
C ASP A 19 -11.22 22.22 2.53
N LEU A 20 -10.00 21.87 2.13
CA LEU A 20 -9.37 20.60 2.51
C LEU A 20 -9.29 20.47 4.03
N ASP A 21 -8.75 21.48 4.73
CA ASP A 21 -8.59 21.48 6.18
C ASP A 21 -9.93 21.25 6.89
N LYS A 22 -10.98 21.94 6.42
CA LYS A 22 -12.34 21.84 6.97
C LYS A 22 -12.93 20.45 6.76
N GLU A 23 -12.86 19.91 5.55
CA GLU A 23 -13.49 18.64 5.20
C GLU A 23 -12.74 17.44 5.76
N VAL A 24 -11.40 17.49 5.83
CA VAL A 24 -10.61 16.48 6.56
C VAL A 24 -10.95 16.51 8.04
N LYS A 25 -11.04 17.70 8.66
CA LYS A 25 -11.46 17.80 10.08
C LYS A 25 -12.83 17.18 10.30
N ARG A 26 -13.78 17.38 9.38
CA ARG A 26 -15.10 16.74 9.43
C ARG A 26 -15.01 15.22 9.31
N ALA A 27 -14.22 14.70 8.37
CA ALA A 27 -13.97 13.26 8.22
C ALA A 27 -13.33 12.67 9.49
N VAL A 28 -12.34 13.33 10.08
CA VAL A 28 -11.70 12.90 11.34
C VAL A 28 -12.72 12.80 12.47
N GLN A 29 -13.65 13.75 12.60
CA GLN A 29 -14.71 13.67 13.62
C GLN A 29 -15.68 12.52 13.36
N LEU A 30 -16.03 12.27 12.09
CA LEU A 30 -16.85 11.12 11.70
C LEU A 30 -16.17 9.81 12.13
N PHE A 31 -14.88 9.62 11.84
CA PHE A 31 -14.15 8.39 12.16
C PHE A 31 -13.86 8.17 13.66
N LYS A 32 -14.21 9.11 14.54
CA LYS A 32 -14.23 8.85 15.99
C LYS A 32 -15.35 7.90 16.40
N GLN A 33 -16.37 7.74 15.55
CA GLN A 33 -17.46 6.82 15.80
C GLN A 33 -17.02 5.36 15.59
N LYS A 34 -17.79 4.43 16.15
CA LYS A 34 -17.58 2.99 15.91
C LYS A 34 -18.17 2.62 14.56
N GLU A 35 -17.52 1.70 13.85
CA GLU A 35 -18.10 1.07 12.67
C GLU A 35 -19.30 0.19 13.10
N THR A 36 -20.48 0.53 12.61
CA THR A 36 -21.78 -0.15 12.83
C THR A 36 -22.54 -0.18 11.51
N GLU A 37 -23.72 -0.84 11.47
CA GLU A 37 -24.60 -0.80 10.29
C GLU A 37 -25.03 0.63 9.90
N GLU A 38 -25.07 1.55 10.87
CA GLU A 38 -25.51 2.93 10.66
C GLU A 38 -24.37 3.86 10.17
N THR A 39 -23.11 3.55 10.51
CA THR A 39 -21.97 4.46 10.26
C THR A 39 -21.10 4.05 9.08
N TRP A 40 -21.06 2.77 8.71
CA TRP A 40 -20.09 2.27 7.73
C TRP A 40 -20.26 2.89 6.34
N GLU A 41 -21.48 3.24 5.93
CA GLU A 41 -21.73 3.90 4.66
C GLU A 41 -21.14 5.31 4.60
N LEU A 42 -21.21 6.05 5.71
CA LEU A 42 -20.60 7.37 5.82
C LEU A 42 -19.06 7.26 5.83
N PHE A 43 -18.51 6.24 6.49
CA PHE A 43 -17.07 5.96 6.42
C PHE A 43 -16.63 5.69 4.98
N ASN A 44 -17.42 4.88 4.28
CA ASN A 44 -17.19 4.56 2.88
C ASN A 44 -17.25 5.83 2.01
N GLN A 45 -18.24 6.70 2.21
CA GLN A 45 -18.33 7.96 1.48
C GLN A 45 -17.17 8.91 1.81
N ALA A 46 -16.73 8.97 3.07
CA ALA A 46 -15.60 9.80 3.47
C ALA A 46 -14.31 9.36 2.79
N LEU A 47 -14.02 8.06 2.74
CA LEU A 47 -12.84 7.55 2.02
C LEU A 47 -12.92 7.81 0.52
N LYS A 48 -14.11 7.66 -0.10
CA LYS A 48 -14.32 8.02 -1.51
C LYS A 48 -14.02 9.49 -1.77
N ASN A 49 -14.49 10.38 -0.90
CA ASN A 49 -14.21 11.80 -1.01
C ASN A 49 -12.70 12.05 -0.95
N VAL A 50 -11.97 11.46 0.00
CA VAL A 50 -10.49 11.61 0.06
C VAL A 50 -9.83 11.13 -1.23
N THR A 51 -10.29 10.03 -1.83
CA THR A 51 -9.80 9.56 -3.14
C THR A 51 -10.06 10.59 -4.23
N THR A 52 -11.27 11.12 -4.33
CA THR A 52 -11.64 12.17 -5.30
C THR A 52 -10.83 13.44 -5.07
N TRP A 53 -10.64 13.86 -3.82
CA TRP A 53 -9.83 15.05 -3.49
C TRP A 53 -8.40 14.87 -3.97
N THR A 54 -7.86 13.67 -3.78
CA THR A 54 -6.49 13.31 -4.15
C THR A 54 -6.28 13.31 -5.66
N LEU A 55 -7.18 12.64 -6.41
CA LEU A 55 -7.04 12.40 -7.85
C LEU A 55 -7.59 13.53 -8.72
N GLU A 56 -8.74 14.10 -8.35
CA GLU A 56 -9.49 15.02 -9.21
C GLU A 56 -9.33 16.48 -8.76
N ASP A 57 -9.31 16.75 -7.45
CA ASP A 57 -9.13 18.11 -6.92
C ASP A 57 -7.66 18.49 -6.69
N LYS A 58 -6.73 17.56 -6.97
CA LYS A 58 -5.28 17.74 -6.78
C LYS A 58 -4.92 18.18 -5.35
N ALA A 59 -5.67 17.70 -4.36
CA ALA A 59 -5.47 18.08 -2.96
C ALA A 59 -4.07 17.76 -2.43
N HIS A 60 -3.38 16.79 -3.04
CA HIS A 60 -2.00 16.44 -2.73
C HIS A 60 -0.99 17.57 -2.97
N ALA A 61 -1.33 18.56 -3.79
CA ALA A 61 -0.50 19.75 -4.03
C ALA A 61 -0.65 20.84 -2.95
N TYR A 62 -1.63 20.74 -2.06
CA TYR A 62 -1.78 21.69 -0.96
C TYR A 62 -0.82 21.37 0.19
N GLU A 63 -0.22 22.42 0.74
CA GLU A 63 0.60 22.33 1.95
C GLU A 63 -0.20 21.69 3.10
N GLY A 64 0.42 20.77 3.84
CA GLY A 64 -0.21 20.05 4.96
C GLY A 64 -1.02 18.81 4.55
N PHE A 65 -1.11 18.48 3.25
CA PHE A 65 -1.81 17.27 2.80
C PHE A 65 -1.28 15.98 3.47
N VAL A 66 0.04 15.86 3.62
CA VAL A 66 0.66 14.70 4.30
C VAL A 66 0.17 14.58 5.75
N ASP A 67 0.02 15.70 6.47
CA ASP A 67 -0.46 15.70 7.85
C ASP A 67 -1.92 15.27 7.92
N HIS A 68 -2.74 15.69 6.95
CA HIS A 68 -4.12 15.21 6.81
C HIS A 68 -4.18 13.69 6.60
N ILE A 69 -3.32 13.12 5.77
CA ILE A 69 -3.24 11.67 5.59
C ILE A 69 -2.79 10.97 6.88
N ARG A 70 -1.85 11.55 7.64
CA ARG A 70 -1.44 11.04 8.95
C ARG A 70 -2.59 11.03 9.96
N LEU A 71 -3.41 12.09 9.99
CA LEU A 71 -4.63 12.14 10.83
C LEU A 71 -5.63 11.03 10.47
N LEU A 72 -5.71 10.66 9.19
CA LEU A 72 -6.60 9.62 8.67
C LEU A 72 -5.97 8.21 8.67
N GLN A 73 -4.72 8.05 9.12
CA GLN A 73 -4.03 6.75 9.09
C GLN A 73 -4.82 5.63 9.78
N LYS A 74 -5.19 5.84 11.05
CA LYS A 74 -5.93 4.83 11.84
C LYS A 74 -7.28 4.48 11.20
N PRO A 75 -8.12 5.47 10.79
CA PRO A 75 -9.33 5.21 10.02
C PRO A 75 -9.12 4.38 8.75
N ILE A 76 -8.14 4.74 7.92
CA ILE A 76 -7.84 4.05 6.66
C ILE A 76 -7.41 2.60 6.94
N ILE A 77 -6.54 2.37 7.94
CA ILE A 77 -6.12 1.03 8.35
C ILE A 77 -7.31 0.19 8.82
N LYS A 78 -8.19 0.75 9.66
CA LYS A 78 -9.39 0.03 10.13
C LYS A 78 -10.28 -0.38 8.96
N ALA A 79 -10.56 0.57 8.06
CA ALA A 79 -11.35 0.31 6.87
C ALA A 79 -10.69 -0.70 5.93
N LEU A 80 -9.36 -0.69 5.77
CA LEU A 80 -8.64 -1.68 4.98
C LEU A 80 -8.83 -3.11 5.53
N THR A 81 -8.88 -3.25 6.87
CA THR A 81 -8.96 -4.54 7.57
C THR A 81 -10.37 -4.99 7.96
N THR A 82 -11.42 -4.23 7.62
CA THR A 82 -12.80 -4.61 7.94
C THR A 82 -13.27 -5.81 7.11
N GLU A 83 -14.24 -6.56 7.66
CA GLU A 83 -14.94 -7.63 6.95
C GLU A 83 -15.98 -7.10 5.95
N ARG A 84 -16.32 -5.81 6.01
CA ARG A 84 -17.16 -5.16 5.01
C ARG A 84 -16.39 -4.97 3.71
N THR A 85 -16.57 -5.90 2.79
CA THR A 85 -15.86 -5.95 1.51
C THR A 85 -15.90 -4.65 0.72
N ARG A 86 -17.03 -3.92 0.72
CA ARG A 86 -17.18 -2.61 0.05
C ARG A 86 -16.33 -1.52 0.70
N LEU A 87 -16.30 -1.45 2.04
CA LEU A 87 -15.51 -0.47 2.77
C LEU A 87 -14.00 -0.76 2.63
N SER A 88 -13.61 -2.04 2.73
CA SER A 88 -12.24 -2.49 2.48
C SER A 88 -11.79 -2.19 1.04
N ALA A 89 -12.66 -2.40 0.05
CA ALA A 89 -12.38 -2.04 -1.34
C ALA A 89 -12.15 -0.52 -1.49
N THR A 90 -13.01 0.32 -0.92
CA THR A 90 -12.83 1.78 -0.98
C THR A 90 -11.51 2.23 -0.32
N ALA A 91 -11.14 1.65 0.83
CA ALA A 91 -9.85 1.95 1.46
C ALA A 91 -8.66 1.52 0.60
N THR A 92 -8.79 0.39 -0.10
CA THR A 92 -7.80 -0.09 -1.07
C THR A 92 -7.64 0.89 -2.23
N ASP A 93 -8.76 1.34 -2.81
CA ASP A 93 -8.77 2.28 -3.94
C ASP A 93 -8.20 3.64 -3.53
N LEU A 94 -8.42 4.08 -2.29
CA LEU A 94 -7.76 5.27 -1.74
C LEU A 94 -6.23 5.12 -1.73
N LEU A 95 -5.69 4.00 -1.27
CA LEU A 95 -4.22 3.81 -1.25
C LEU A 95 -3.62 3.79 -2.66
N LYS A 96 -4.34 3.21 -3.64
CA LYS A 96 -3.95 3.28 -5.06
C LYS A 96 -4.02 4.70 -5.61
N GLY A 97 -5.08 5.44 -5.27
CA GLY A 97 -5.25 6.82 -5.68
C GLY A 97 -4.16 7.74 -5.11
N LEU A 98 -3.77 7.53 -3.85
CA LEU A 98 -2.65 8.23 -3.21
C LEU A 98 -1.33 7.95 -3.94
N SER A 99 -1.03 6.68 -4.25
CA SER A 99 0.22 6.36 -4.97
C SER A 99 0.23 6.92 -6.39
N GLN A 100 -0.91 6.90 -7.07
CA GLN A 100 -1.06 7.46 -8.41
C GLN A 100 -0.90 8.99 -8.42
N ALA A 101 -1.49 9.70 -7.47
CA ALA A 101 -1.42 11.16 -7.45
C ALA A 101 -0.05 11.66 -6.98
N MET A 102 0.50 11.07 -5.91
CA MET A 102 1.74 11.53 -5.29
C MET A 102 3.00 10.98 -5.98
N GLN A 103 2.89 9.90 -6.77
CA GLN A 103 4.04 9.26 -7.42
C GLN A 103 5.18 9.00 -6.40
N ARG A 104 6.42 9.43 -6.67
CA ARG A 104 7.56 9.24 -5.75
C ARG A 104 7.36 9.90 -4.37
N ASP A 105 6.59 10.99 -4.27
CA ASP A 105 6.32 11.65 -2.98
C ASP A 105 5.46 10.79 -2.02
N TYR A 106 4.76 9.78 -2.54
CA TYR A 106 4.05 8.79 -1.71
C TYR A 106 4.99 8.12 -0.70
N GLU A 107 6.29 8.03 -1.00
CA GLU A 107 7.27 7.43 -0.12
C GLU A 107 7.24 8.03 1.29
N ILE A 108 6.90 9.32 1.45
CA ILE A 108 6.77 10.03 2.74
C ILE A 108 5.72 9.38 3.67
N ILE A 109 4.66 8.79 3.10
CA ILE A 109 3.54 8.17 3.83
C ILE A 109 3.52 6.63 3.70
N HIS A 110 4.39 6.04 2.89
CA HIS A 110 4.39 4.60 2.60
C HIS A 110 4.39 3.71 3.87
N ASP A 111 5.24 4.04 4.85
CA ASP A 111 5.39 3.23 6.06
C ASP A 111 4.16 3.28 6.99
N LEU A 112 3.26 4.23 6.76
CA LEU A 112 1.99 4.30 7.50
C LEU A 112 1.08 3.11 7.19
N PHE A 113 1.13 2.58 5.96
CA PHE A 113 0.17 1.61 5.45
C PHE A 113 0.78 0.27 5.07
N MET A 114 2.05 0.26 4.63
CA MET A 114 2.73 -0.95 4.18
C MET A 114 2.69 -2.11 5.21
N PRO A 115 2.95 -1.90 6.52
CA PRO A 115 2.89 -3.00 7.49
C PRO A 115 1.53 -3.71 7.53
N THR A 116 0.44 -2.95 7.35
CA THR A 116 -0.93 -3.49 7.36
C THR A 116 -1.23 -4.24 6.06
N LEU A 117 -0.78 -3.70 4.91
CA LEU A 117 -0.94 -4.36 3.60
C LEU A 117 -0.21 -5.71 3.57
N LEU A 118 1.04 -5.77 4.02
CA LEU A 118 1.79 -7.04 4.07
C LEU A 118 1.11 -8.07 4.96
N ARG A 119 0.52 -7.63 6.09
CA ARG A 119 -0.25 -8.53 6.97
C ARG A 119 -1.49 -9.10 6.28
N GLN A 120 -2.07 -8.41 5.30
CA GLN A 120 -3.22 -8.93 4.56
C GLN A 120 -2.85 -10.13 3.68
N PHE A 121 -1.57 -10.35 3.34
CA PHE A 121 -1.13 -11.51 2.56
C PHE A 121 -1.27 -12.83 3.33
N ALA A 122 -1.45 -12.77 4.65
CA ALA A 122 -1.73 -13.94 5.48
C ALA A 122 -3.23 -14.32 5.51
N ARG A 123 -4.13 -13.52 4.93
CA ARG A 123 -5.58 -13.80 4.95
C ARG A 123 -5.90 -15.08 4.17
N THR A 124 -6.77 -15.90 4.73
CA THR A 124 -7.30 -17.11 4.07
C THR A 124 -8.27 -16.79 2.95
N ASN A 125 -8.96 -15.64 3.02
CA ASN A 125 -9.83 -15.16 1.96
C ASN A 125 -9.01 -14.72 0.74
N LYS A 126 -8.98 -15.57 -0.30
CA LYS A 126 -8.21 -15.35 -1.53
C LYS A 126 -8.58 -14.05 -2.26
N VAL A 127 -9.84 -13.60 -2.18
CA VAL A 127 -10.28 -12.35 -2.83
C VAL A 127 -9.65 -11.14 -2.13
N LEU A 128 -9.67 -11.13 -0.79
CA LEU A 128 -9.06 -10.05 -0.01
C LEU A 128 -7.54 -10.03 -0.12
N LEU A 129 -6.92 -11.22 -0.15
CA LEU A 129 -5.49 -11.37 -0.39
C LEU A 129 -5.12 -10.82 -1.77
N ALA A 130 -5.78 -11.29 -2.84
CA ALA A 130 -5.49 -10.86 -4.20
C ALA A 130 -5.64 -9.35 -4.37
N ARG A 131 -6.69 -8.77 -3.78
CA ARG A 131 -6.89 -7.31 -3.75
C ARG A 131 -5.76 -6.58 -3.04
N SER A 132 -5.29 -7.09 -1.91
CA SER A 132 -4.20 -6.47 -1.14
C SER A 132 -2.88 -6.54 -1.90
N LEU A 133 -2.60 -7.67 -2.56
CA LEU A 133 -1.43 -7.85 -3.41
C LEU A 133 -1.46 -6.88 -4.59
N ASP A 134 -2.58 -6.82 -5.30
CA ASP A 134 -2.79 -5.89 -6.41
C ASP A 134 -2.63 -4.43 -5.98
N CYS A 135 -3.17 -4.06 -4.82
CA CYS A 135 -2.98 -2.74 -4.23
C CYS A 135 -1.50 -2.42 -4.01
N TYR A 136 -0.76 -3.31 -3.36
CA TYR A 136 0.65 -3.06 -3.09
C TYR A 136 1.50 -3.04 -4.36
N LYS A 137 1.23 -3.91 -5.34
CA LYS A 137 1.88 -3.86 -6.66
C LYS A 137 1.56 -2.58 -7.42
N THR A 138 0.34 -2.07 -7.29
CA THR A 138 -0.05 -0.75 -7.86
C THR A 138 0.73 0.38 -7.19
N ILE A 139 0.85 0.36 -5.86
CA ILE A 139 1.69 1.31 -5.12
C ILE A 139 3.14 1.26 -5.60
N ILE A 140 3.72 0.06 -5.71
CA ILE A 140 5.09 -0.11 -6.25
C ILE A 140 5.19 0.46 -7.66
N THR A 141 4.21 0.20 -8.52
CA THR A 141 4.23 0.66 -9.91
C THR A 141 4.22 2.18 -10.02
N ASN A 142 3.34 2.85 -9.27
CA ASN A 142 3.17 4.30 -9.32
C ASN A 142 4.26 5.03 -8.54
N ALA A 143 4.53 4.59 -7.30
CA ALA A 143 5.39 5.31 -6.36
C ALA A 143 6.83 4.80 -6.30
N LYS A 144 7.13 3.68 -6.96
CA LYS A 144 8.44 3.00 -7.01
C LYS A 144 8.91 2.41 -5.68
N VAL A 145 8.85 3.19 -4.58
CA VAL A 145 9.10 2.80 -3.17
C VAL A 145 10.27 1.82 -2.97
N PRO A 146 11.48 2.14 -3.46
CA PRO A 146 12.65 1.26 -3.32
C PRO A 146 13.01 0.98 -1.85
N LYS A 147 12.65 1.86 -0.91
CA LYS A 147 12.85 1.62 0.53
C LYS A 147 12.15 0.37 1.08
N SER A 148 11.18 -0.19 0.36
CA SER A 148 10.53 -1.44 0.75
C SER A 148 11.46 -2.65 0.65
N VAL A 149 12.50 -2.59 -0.18
CA VAL A 149 13.37 -3.73 -0.53
C VAL A 149 13.95 -4.43 0.72
N PRO A 150 14.63 -3.75 1.66
CA PRO A 150 15.23 -4.42 2.82
C PRO A 150 14.21 -5.22 3.64
N ARG A 151 13.00 -4.68 3.82
CA ARG A 151 11.95 -5.35 4.58
C ARG A 151 11.41 -6.58 3.86
N LEU A 152 11.17 -6.48 2.54
CA LEU A 152 10.70 -7.63 1.76
C LEU A 152 11.76 -8.73 1.72
N CYS A 153 13.03 -8.37 1.48
CA CYS A 153 14.16 -9.29 1.54
C CYS A 153 14.28 -9.97 2.90
N ASN A 154 14.16 -9.22 4.00
CA ASN A 154 14.22 -9.79 5.35
C ASN A 154 13.12 -10.83 5.64
N ILE A 155 11.94 -10.69 5.04
CA ILE A 155 10.86 -11.70 5.14
C ILE A 155 11.25 -12.99 4.40
N LEU A 156 11.88 -12.88 3.23
CA LEU A 156 12.29 -14.02 2.41
C LEU A 156 13.55 -14.74 2.93
N LYS A 157 14.51 -14.00 3.51
CA LYS A 157 15.80 -14.56 3.97
C LYS A 157 15.72 -15.38 5.24
N ASN A 158 14.83 -15.02 6.16
CA ASN A 158 14.97 -15.51 7.54
C ASN A 158 14.33 -16.88 7.78
N ASN A 159 13.62 -17.46 6.80
CA ASN A 159 12.78 -18.67 6.98
C ASN A 159 11.80 -18.58 8.18
N LYS A 160 11.62 -17.38 8.75
CA LYS A 160 10.80 -17.10 9.93
C LYS A 160 9.34 -16.86 9.59
N GLU A 161 9.03 -16.60 8.32
CA GLU A 161 7.65 -16.45 7.86
C GLU A 161 7.08 -17.82 7.48
N PRO A 162 6.28 -18.48 8.34
CA PRO A 162 5.77 -19.81 8.05
C PRO A 162 4.70 -19.79 6.94
N ASN A 163 4.04 -18.67 6.70
CA ASN A 163 2.94 -18.59 5.76
C ASN A 163 3.44 -18.51 4.31
N LYS A 164 3.27 -19.62 3.58
CA LYS A 164 3.66 -19.72 2.16
C LYS A 164 3.02 -18.64 1.28
N SER A 165 1.78 -18.24 1.56
CA SER A 165 1.07 -17.20 0.79
C SER A 165 1.70 -15.83 1.00
N VAL A 166 2.18 -15.53 2.23
CA VAL A 166 2.93 -14.31 2.50
C VAL A 166 4.22 -14.34 1.70
N ARG A 167 5.02 -15.40 1.82
CA ARG A 167 6.31 -15.51 1.09
C ARG A 167 6.12 -15.38 -0.42
N SER A 168 5.10 -16.00 -1.00
CA SER A 168 4.86 -15.92 -2.45
C SER A 168 4.46 -14.51 -2.89
N CYS A 169 3.56 -13.84 -2.14
CA CYS A 169 3.19 -12.45 -2.41
C CYS A 169 4.39 -11.51 -2.29
N ILE A 170 5.27 -11.74 -1.31
CA ILE A 170 6.47 -10.93 -1.10
C ILE A 170 7.47 -11.13 -2.25
N ALA A 171 7.65 -12.36 -2.73
CA ALA A 171 8.48 -12.64 -3.90
C ALA A 171 7.96 -11.90 -5.16
N ASP A 172 6.64 -11.90 -5.39
CA ASP A 172 6.02 -11.14 -6.49
C ASP A 172 6.20 -9.62 -6.33
N CYS A 173 6.12 -9.11 -5.10
CA CYS A 173 6.33 -7.69 -4.82
C CYS A 173 7.80 -7.29 -5.00
N LEU A 174 8.75 -8.15 -4.60
CA LEU A 174 10.17 -7.92 -4.82
C LEU A 174 10.50 -7.94 -6.32
N GLN A 175 9.96 -8.91 -7.07
CA GLN A 175 10.05 -8.90 -8.54
C GLN A 175 9.51 -7.59 -9.12
N LYS A 176 8.34 -7.12 -8.66
CA LYS A 176 7.77 -5.87 -9.18
C LYS A 176 8.61 -4.65 -8.83
N LEU A 177 9.20 -4.59 -7.63
CA LEU A 177 10.15 -3.54 -7.25
C LEU A 177 11.35 -3.51 -8.18
N MET A 178 11.94 -4.69 -8.43
CA MET A 178 13.07 -4.84 -9.35
C MET A 178 12.71 -4.40 -10.77
N GLU A 179 11.50 -4.73 -11.24
CA GLU A 179 11.03 -4.37 -12.58
C GLU A 179 10.91 -2.85 -12.75
N VAL A 180 10.27 -2.16 -11.81
CA VAL A 180 9.87 -0.75 -12.00
C VAL A 180 10.90 0.28 -11.56
N ASN A 181 11.85 -0.08 -10.68
CA ASN A 181 12.88 0.85 -10.18
C ASN A 181 14.13 0.81 -11.05
N ASP A 182 14.81 1.94 -11.21
CA ASP A 182 16.04 2.01 -11.99
C ASP A 182 17.24 1.45 -11.19
N VAL A 183 18.34 1.16 -11.87
CA VAL A 183 19.57 0.61 -11.26
C VAL A 183 20.03 1.46 -10.06
N ALA A 184 20.00 2.79 -10.21
CA ALA A 184 20.41 3.72 -9.16
C ALA A 184 19.56 3.60 -7.87
N ASP A 185 18.27 3.25 -7.98
CA ASP A 185 17.37 3.10 -6.84
C ASP A 185 17.64 1.78 -6.08
N ILE A 186 18.04 0.71 -6.78
CA ILE A 186 18.15 -0.65 -6.24
C ILE A 186 19.58 -1.09 -5.90
N GLN A 187 20.61 -0.50 -6.50
CA GLN A 187 22.02 -0.92 -6.36
C GLN A 187 22.51 -0.92 -4.91
N LYS A 188 21.96 -0.04 -4.06
CA LYS A 188 22.30 0.03 -2.62
C LYS A 188 21.72 -1.12 -1.79
N TYR A 189 20.86 -1.95 -2.38
CA TYR A 189 20.20 -3.08 -1.72
C TYR A 189 20.61 -4.43 -2.31
N THR A 190 21.68 -4.49 -3.12
CA THR A 190 22.11 -5.71 -3.83
C THR A 190 22.40 -6.87 -2.90
N THR A 191 23.18 -6.64 -1.83
CA THR A 191 23.42 -7.64 -0.78
C THR A 191 22.11 -8.14 -0.15
N ASP A 192 21.10 -7.26 -0.06
CA ASP A 192 19.79 -7.66 0.44
C ASP A 192 19.00 -8.51 -0.55
N ILE A 193 19.05 -8.15 -1.82
CA ILE A 193 18.36 -8.84 -2.90
C ILE A 193 19.00 -10.22 -3.13
N GLU A 194 20.33 -10.31 -3.23
CA GLU A 194 21.06 -11.55 -3.50
C GLU A 194 20.81 -12.62 -2.43
N ALA A 195 20.96 -12.28 -1.16
CA ALA A 195 20.72 -13.26 -0.09
C ALA A 195 19.24 -13.67 0.00
N ALA A 196 18.30 -12.78 -0.37
CA ALA A 196 16.89 -13.15 -0.48
C ALA A 196 16.65 -14.11 -1.66
N ILE A 197 17.30 -13.87 -2.79
CA ILE A 197 17.24 -14.74 -3.97
C ILE A 197 17.80 -16.13 -3.64
N GLN A 198 19.00 -16.20 -3.06
CA GLN A 198 19.66 -17.47 -2.70
C GLN A 198 18.80 -18.31 -1.75
N THR A 199 18.23 -17.68 -0.72
CA THR A 199 17.38 -18.39 0.25
C THR A 199 16.06 -18.83 -0.36
N ALA A 200 15.32 -17.91 -1.00
CA ALA A 200 13.99 -18.19 -1.52
C ALA A 200 14.02 -19.08 -2.78
N ALA A 201 15.14 -19.19 -3.49
CA ALA A 201 15.32 -20.16 -4.57
C ALA A 201 15.17 -21.61 -4.10
N MET A 202 15.47 -21.87 -2.82
CA MET A 202 15.36 -23.17 -2.16
C MET A 202 14.08 -23.29 -1.30
N ASP A 203 13.15 -22.33 -1.40
CA ASP A 203 11.90 -22.36 -0.61
C ASP A 203 11.10 -23.63 -0.90
N SER A 204 10.43 -24.18 0.12
CA SER A 204 9.61 -25.39 -0.05
C SER A 204 8.40 -25.18 -0.97
N ALA A 205 7.87 -23.95 -1.05
CA ALA A 205 6.71 -23.61 -1.89
C ALA A 205 7.13 -23.30 -3.35
N PRO A 206 6.61 -24.02 -4.36
CA PRO A 206 6.94 -23.78 -5.77
C PRO A 206 6.65 -22.36 -6.25
N GLU A 207 5.60 -21.73 -5.74
CA GLU A 207 5.18 -20.37 -6.11
C GLU A 207 6.21 -19.32 -5.67
N VAL A 208 6.81 -19.50 -4.50
CA VAL A 208 7.91 -18.64 -4.02
C VAL A 208 9.11 -18.78 -4.94
N ARG A 209 9.48 -20.03 -5.27
CA ARG A 209 10.60 -20.31 -6.19
C ARG A 209 10.35 -19.73 -7.59
N LEU A 210 9.11 -19.70 -8.06
CA LEU A 210 8.74 -19.08 -9.34
C LEU A 210 8.91 -17.56 -9.31
N GLY A 211 8.35 -16.90 -8.29
CA GLY A 211 8.45 -15.44 -8.14
C GLY A 211 9.91 -14.98 -8.01
N ILE A 212 10.72 -15.69 -7.23
CA ILE A 212 12.12 -15.31 -7.02
C ILE A 212 13.00 -15.58 -8.25
N ARG A 213 12.71 -16.60 -9.08
CA ARG A 213 13.40 -16.80 -10.36
C ARG A 213 13.16 -15.65 -11.33
N SER A 214 11.93 -15.15 -11.39
CA SER A 214 11.61 -13.95 -12.19
C SER A 214 12.33 -12.70 -11.66
N CYS A 215 12.42 -12.57 -10.33
CA CYS A 215 13.21 -11.52 -9.68
C CYS A 215 14.69 -11.62 -10.05
N TYR A 216 15.29 -12.83 -9.98
CA TYR A 216 16.69 -13.06 -10.35
C TYR A 216 16.97 -12.75 -11.81
N LYS A 217 16.08 -13.16 -12.73
CA LYS A 217 16.22 -12.77 -14.15
C LYS A 217 16.30 -11.25 -14.32
N THR A 218 15.39 -10.52 -13.67
CA THR A 218 15.38 -9.05 -13.70
C THR A 218 16.64 -8.46 -13.05
N TYR A 219 17.16 -9.10 -12.00
CA TYR A 219 18.42 -8.71 -11.35
C TYR A 219 19.61 -8.83 -12.31
N CYS A 220 19.79 -9.98 -12.96
CA CYS A 220 20.85 -10.19 -13.94
C CYS A 220 20.77 -9.21 -15.12
N ASP A 221 19.55 -8.94 -15.61
CA ASP A 221 19.33 -8.01 -16.72
C ASP A 221 19.72 -6.57 -16.34
N LYS A 222 19.51 -6.16 -15.09
CA LYS A 222 19.81 -4.79 -14.60
C LYS A 222 21.22 -4.63 -14.06
N LEU A 223 21.82 -5.68 -13.51
CA LEU A 223 23.08 -5.66 -12.78
C LEU A 223 24.00 -6.82 -13.23
N PRO A 224 24.39 -6.87 -14.51
CA PRO A 224 25.12 -8.00 -15.08
C PRO A 224 26.48 -8.22 -14.41
N GLU A 225 27.17 -7.14 -14.03
CA GLU A 225 28.50 -7.21 -13.39
C GLU A 225 28.47 -7.83 -11.99
N GLN A 226 27.34 -7.74 -11.28
CA GLN A 226 27.16 -8.31 -9.93
C GLN A 226 26.61 -9.75 -9.97
N SER A 227 26.04 -10.17 -11.11
CA SER A 227 25.47 -11.51 -11.26
C SER A 227 26.49 -12.63 -11.52
N LEU A 228 27.78 -12.27 -11.66
CA LEU A 228 28.88 -13.18 -11.96
C LEU A 228 29.75 -13.56 -10.74
N SER A 229 29.36 -13.17 -9.53
CA SER A 229 30.00 -13.58 -8.26
C SER A 229 29.14 -14.53 -7.44
#